data_AF-A0A653C6F2-F1
#
_entry.id   AF-A0A653C6F2-F1
#
_cell.length_a   1.000
_cell.length_b   1.000
_cell.length_c   1.000
_cell.angle_alpha   90.00
_cell.angle_beta   90.00
_cell.angle_gamma   90.00
#
_symmetry.space_group_name_H-M   'P 1'
#
loop_
_entity.id
_entity.type
_entity.pdbx_description
1 polymer ?
#
loop_
_entity_poly.entity_id
_entity_poly.type
_entity_poly.pdbx_seq_one_letter_code
_entity_poly.pdbx_strand_id
1 'polypeptide(L)'
;MSNLIPDLKSGPLDFYRKKASFDWKKLKVFVETEDIVKYQNDIYKTIQDHPDYNVDKEELSSFDGQRKVATIQALAQRSMDQLALLNTIHNLKKPPSATRIMMQVSPASTIKYIVGDRLFISAIMNMGTKRHMKFINDMEEGKIYYQKANKKFTYMALIVT
;
A
#
# COMPACT_ATOMS: atom_id res chain seq x y z
N MET A 1 -7.40 -9.16 -23.90
CA MET A 1 -7.61 -9.65 -22.51
C MET A 1 -6.48 -10.55 -22.00
N SER A 2 -5.88 -11.42 -22.82
CA SER A 2 -4.83 -12.38 -22.42
C SER A 2 -3.50 -11.77 -21.96
N ASN A 3 -3.15 -10.56 -22.41
CA ASN A 3 -1.84 -9.96 -22.16
C ASN A 3 -1.70 -9.28 -20.79
N LEU A 4 -2.79 -9.13 -20.02
CA LEU A 4 -2.76 -8.47 -18.71
C LEU A 4 -2.36 -9.39 -17.56
N ILE A 5 -2.55 -10.68 -17.74
CA ILE A 5 -2.28 -11.67 -16.69
C ILE A 5 -1.30 -12.69 -17.28
N PRO A 6 -0.04 -12.72 -16.83
CA PRO A 6 0.94 -13.68 -17.34
C PRO A 6 0.52 -15.10 -16.99
N ASP A 7 0.99 -16.06 -17.78
CA ASP A 7 0.81 -17.47 -17.42
C ASP A 7 1.59 -17.80 -16.16
N LEU A 8 1.02 -18.71 -15.36
CA LEU A 8 1.68 -19.22 -14.17
C LEU A 8 2.88 -20.07 -14.61
N LYS A 9 3.98 -19.99 -13.86
CA LYS A 9 5.13 -20.87 -14.08
C LYS A 9 4.70 -22.34 -13.96
N SER A 10 5.21 -23.17 -14.87
CA SER A 10 4.98 -24.60 -14.84
C SER A 10 5.56 -25.22 -13.57
N GLY A 11 4.91 -26.25 -13.05
CA GLY A 11 5.33 -26.91 -11.82
C GLY A 11 4.37 -28.01 -11.35
N PRO A 12 4.61 -28.59 -10.15
CA PRO A 12 3.84 -29.74 -9.64
C PRO A 12 2.35 -29.46 -9.47
N LEU A 13 1.94 -28.18 -9.42
CA LEU A 13 0.54 -27.78 -9.34
C LEU A 13 -0.18 -27.77 -10.69
N ASP A 14 0.52 -27.91 -11.82
CA ASP A 14 -0.08 -27.86 -13.16
C ASP A 14 -1.10 -28.97 -13.39
N PHE A 15 -0.85 -30.16 -12.83
CA PHE A 15 -1.81 -31.26 -12.87
C PHE A 15 -3.17 -30.83 -12.33
N TYR A 16 -3.19 -30.05 -11.24
CA TYR A 16 -4.43 -29.54 -10.65
C TYR A 16 -4.99 -28.35 -11.43
N ARG A 17 -4.15 -27.41 -11.88
CA ARG A 17 -4.58 -26.24 -12.67
C ARG A 17 -5.28 -26.65 -13.96
N LYS A 18 -4.80 -27.71 -14.63
CA LYS A 18 -5.41 -28.26 -15.86
C LYS A 18 -6.77 -28.89 -15.65
N LYS A 19 -7.18 -29.19 -14.41
CA LYS A 19 -8.53 -29.72 -14.11
C LYS A 19 -9.61 -28.65 -14.08
N ALA A 20 -9.25 -27.36 -14.15
CA ALA A 20 -10.22 -26.29 -14.19
C ALA A 20 -11.05 -26.37 -15.49
N SER A 21 -12.37 -26.34 -15.37
CA SER A 21 -13.30 -26.35 -16.50
C SER A 21 -13.52 -24.96 -17.12
N PHE A 22 -12.83 -23.93 -16.62
CA PHE A 22 -12.96 -22.55 -17.06
C PHE A 22 -11.59 -21.84 -17.09
N ASP A 23 -11.54 -20.74 -17.84
CA ASP A 23 -10.37 -19.87 -17.91
C ASP A 23 -10.30 -18.95 -16.68
N TRP A 24 -9.34 -19.23 -15.79
CA TRP A 24 -9.15 -18.48 -14.56
C TRP A 24 -8.75 -17.00 -14.79
N LYS A 25 -8.13 -16.67 -15.94
CA LYS A 25 -7.78 -15.28 -16.28
C LYS A 25 -9.05 -14.48 -16.57
N LYS A 26 -10.02 -15.09 -17.28
CA LYS A 26 -11.35 -14.50 -17.49
C LYS A 26 -12.09 -14.33 -16.18
N LEU A 27 -12.04 -15.32 -15.28
CA LEU A 27 -12.64 -15.19 -13.94
C LEU A 27 -12.02 -14.02 -13.16
N LYS A 28 -10.69 -13.87 -13.17
CA LYS A 28 -10.02 -12.77 -12.49
C LYS A 28 -10.46 -11.40 -13.02
N VAL A 29 -10.50 -11.23 -14.34
CA VAL A 29 -10.97 -9.97 -14.96
C VAL A 29 -12.44 -9.72 -14.68
N PHE A 30 -13.27 -10.77 -14.66
CA PHE A 30 -14.69 -10.65 -14.34
C PHE A 30 -14.93 -10.16 -12.91
N VAL A 31 -14.20 -10.71 -11.93
CA VAL A 31 -14.33 -10.34 -10.52
C VAL A 31 -13.76 -8.94 -10.26
N GLU A 32 -12.55 -8.67 -10.74
CA GLU A 32 -11.80 -7.47 -10.35
C GLU A 32 -12.10 -6.28 -11.26
N THR A 33 -12.42 -6.50 -12.53
CA THR A 33 -12.41 -5.56 -13.68
C THR A 33 -11.02 -5.27 -14.26
N GLU A 34 -10.96 -4.95 -15.56
CA GLU A 34 -9.69 -4.84 -16.31
C GLU A 34 -8.80 -3.71 -15.79
N ASP A 35 -9.40 -2.59 -15.44
CA ASP A 35 -8.76 -1.41 -14.84
C ASP A 35 -8.11 -1.73 -13.49
N ILE A 36 -8.77 -2.55 -12.67
CA ILE A 36 -8.22 -2.98 -11.38
C ILE A 36 -7.10 -3.98 -11.57
N VAL A 37 -7.21 -4.92 -12.53
CA VAL A 37 -6.11 -5.83 -12.83
C VAL A 37 -4.87 -5.08 -13.29
N LYS A 38 -5.01 -4.05 -14.15
CA LYS A 38 -3.90 -3.17 -14.56
C LYS A 38 -3.28 -2.46 -13.35
N TYR A 39 -4.12 -1.83 -12.53
CA TYR A 39 -3.68 -1.14 -11.33
C TYR A 39 -2.94 -2.06 -10.33
N GLN A 40 -3.43 -3.28 -10.12
CA GLN A 40 -2.77 -4.27 -9.28
C GLN A 40 -1.38 -4.63 -9.83
N ASN A 41 -1.27 -4.86 -11.15
CA ASN A 41 0.01 -5.16 -11.78
C ASN A 41 1.00 -3.99 -11.66
N ASP A 42 0.53 -2.75 -11.81
CA ASP A 42 1.37 -1.57 -11.67
C ASP A 42 1.93 -1.44 -10.25
N ILE A 43 1.11 -1.69 -9.22
CA ILE A 43 1.58 -1.74 -7.84
C ILE A 43 2.62 -2.86 -7.65
N TYR A 44 2.34 -4.08 -8.13
CA TYR A 44 3.30 -5.19 -7.98
C TYR A 44 4.64 -4.89 -8.63
N LYS A 45 4.63 -4.31 -9.83
CA LYS A 45 5.85 -3.90 -10.53
C LYS A 45 6.58 -2.81 -9.75
N THR A 46 5.86 -1.79 -9.30
CA THR A 46 6.44 -0.68 -8.52
C THR A 46 7.14 -1.21 -7.27
N ILE A 47 6.53 -2.13 -6.54
CA ILE A 47 7.12 -2.75 -5.34
C ILE A 47 8.34 -3.60 -5.69
N GLN A 48 8.25 -4.43 -6.72
CA GLN A 48 9.36 -5.31 -7.16
C GLN A 48 10.61 -4.50 -7.53
N ASP A 49 10.41 -3.37 -8.20
CA ASP A 49 11.47 -2.49 -8.64
C ASP A 49 11.97 -1.54 -7.52
N HIS A 50 11.26 -1.46 -6.39
CA HIS A 50 11.58 -0.52 -5.32
C HIS A 50 12.70 -1.04 -4.40
N PRO A 51 13.82 -0.30 -4.22
CA PRO A 51 14.97 -0.78 -3.47
C PRO A 51 14.64 -1.09 -2.00
N ASP A 52 13.81 -0.28 -1.34
CA ASP A 52 13.41 -0.49 0.06
C ASP A 52 12.59 -1.77 0.32
N TYR A 53 12.12 -2.45 -0.74
CA TYR A 53 11.44 -3.75 -0.65
C TYR A 53 12.39 -4.93 -0.90
N ASN A 54 13.62 -4.67 -1.33
CA ASN A 54 14.69 -5.66 -1.51
C ASN A 54 15.60 -5.70 -0.28
N VAL A 55 15.03 -6.15 0.83
CA VAL A 55 15.66 -6.08 2.16
C VAL A 55 16.57 -7.27 2.41
N ASP A 56 17.73 -7.01 3.04
CA ASP A 56 18.62 -8.06 3.51
C ASP A 56 17.97 -8.89 4.63
N LYS A 57 18.08 -10.22 4.51
CA LYS A 57 17.58 -11.16 5.51
C LYS A 57 18.27 -10.97 6.86
N GLU A 58 19.53 -10.54 6.87
CA GLU A 58 20.27 -10.28 8.10
C GLU A 58 19.65 -9.11 8.88
N GLU A 59 19.21 -8.04 8.20
CA GLU A 59 18.55 -6.90 8.84
C GLU A 59 17.20 -7.30 9.45
N LEU A 60 16.53 -8.31 8.89
CA LEU A 60 15.27 -8.84 9.43
C LEU A 60 15.44 -9.83 10.60
N SER A 61 16.68 -10.21 10.94
CA SER A 61 16.95 -11.18 12.01
C SER A 61 16.69 -10.61 13.41
N SER A 62 16.78 -9.27 13.58
CA SER A 62 16.55 -8.58 14.84
C SER A 62 15.24 -7.81 14.86
N PHE A 63 14.65 -7.64 16.04
CA PHE A 63 13.40 -6.88 16.17
C PHE A 63 13.58 -5.39 15.81
N ASP A 64 14.71 -4.78 16.18
CA ASP A 64 14.99 -3.39 15.83
C ASP A 64 15.22 -3.22 14.32
N GLY A 65 15.88 -4.18 13.67
CA GLY A 65 16.01 -4.21 12.21
C GLY A 65 14.66 -4.35 11.50
N GLN A 66 13.78 -5.25 11.96
CA GLN A 66 12.40 -5.33 11.46
C GLN A 66 11.63 -4.01 11.62
N ARG A 67 11.78 -3.33 12.76
CA ARG A 67 11.14 -2.01 13.02
C ARG A 67 11.69 -0.93 12.11
N LYS A 68 13.01 -0.92 11.87
CA LYS A 68 13.68 0.01 10.97
C LYS A 68 13.18 -0.18 9.54
N VAL A 69 13.24 -1.42 9.03
CA VAL A 69 12.73 -1.79 7.69
C VAL A 69 11.27 -1.40 7.53
N ALA A 70 10.41 -1.74 8.49
CA ALA A 70 9.00 -1.41 8.41
C ALA A 70 8.74 0.11 8.40
N THR A 71 9.64 0.91 9.01
CA THR A 71 9.54 2.37 8.98
C THR A 71 9.99 2.94 7.64
N ILE A 72 11.11 2.45 7.09
CA ILE A 72 11.59 2.83 5.76
C ILE A 72 10.54 2.51 4.70
N GLN A 73 10.03 1.29 4.68
CA GLN A 73 9.00 0.88 3.73
C GLN A 73 7.70 1.68 3.87
N ALA A 74 7.32 2.09 5.09
CA ALA A 74 6.15 2.94 5.28
C ALA A 74 6.34 4.34 4.69
N LEU A 75 7.55 4.90 4.76
CA LEU A 75 7.90 6.15 4.08
C LEU A 75 7.90 5.97 2.55
N ALA A 76 8.43 4.85 2.05
CA ALA A 76 8.37 4.52 0.63
C ALA A 76 6.93 4.39 0.10
N GLN A 77 5.98 3.85 0.88
CA GLN A 77 4.57 3.79 0.47
C GLN A 77 3.99 5.18 0.21
N ARG A 78 4.41 6.18 0.98
CA ARG A 78 3.92 7.57 0.83
C ARG A 78 4.39 8.19 -0.49
N SER A 79 5.60 7.88 -0.95
CA SER A 79 6.14 8.40 -2.20
C SER A 79 5.62 7.68 -3.45
N MET A 80 4.79 6.65 -3.31
CA MET A 80 4.18 5.94 -4.44
C MET A 80 2.89 6.62 -4.88
N ASP A 81 2.91 7.27 -6.05
CA ASP A 81 1.74 7.92 -6.66
C ASP A 81 0.55 6.97 -6.82
N GLN A 82 0.81 5.68 -7.08
CA GLN A 82 -0.21 4.65 -7.21
C GLN A 82 -0.98 4.42 -5.91
N LEU A 83 -0.35 4.69 -4.76
CA LEU A 83 -0.97 4.56 -3.46
C LEU A 83 -1.66 5.86 -3.02
N ALA A 84 -1.19 7.03 -3.46
CA ALA A 84 -1.69 8.34 -3.07
C ALA A 84 -3.23 8.46 -3.11
N LEU A 85 -3.82 9.11 -2.08
CA LEU A 85 -5.27 9.17 -1.94
C LEU A 85 -5.94 9.81 -3.15
N LEU A 86 -5.50 11.02 -3.51
CA LEU A 86 -6.09 11.84 -4.56
C LEU A 86 -6.07 11.12 -5.92
N ASN A 87 -5.05 10.30 -6.19
CA ASN A 87 -4.94 9.53 -7.44
C ASN A 87 -5.87 8.31 -7.48
N THR A 88 -6.35 7.84 -6.32
CA THR A 88 -7.11 6.59 -6.20
C THR A 88 -8.58 6.79 -5.87
N ILE A 89 -8.98 7.93 -5.30
CA ILE A 89 -10.38 8.18 -4.89
C ILE A 89 -11.39 8.10 -6.02
N HIS A 90 -10.97 8.34 -7.26
CA HIS A 90 -11.84 8.31 -8.43
C HIS A 90 -12.38 6.91 -8.75
N ASN A 91 -11.78 5.85 -8.18
CA ASN A 91 -12.25 4.48 -8.31
C ASN A 91 -12.25 3.79 -6.94
N LEU A 92 -13.45 3.53 -6.42
CA LEU A 92 -13.64 2.98 -5.07
C LEU A 92 -13.02 1.60 -4.86
N LYS A 93 -12.71 0.85 -5.92
CA LYS A 93 -12.02 -0.46 -5.82
C LYS A 93 -10.50 -0.32 -5.69
N LYS A 94 -9.90 0.80 -6.08
CA LYS A 94 -8.44 0.98 -6.05
C LYS A 94 -7.89 1.01 -4.62
N PRO A 95 -8.39 1.85 -3.68
CA PRO A 95 -7.87 1.87 -2.32
C PRO A 95 -7.90 0.50 -1.60
N PRO A 96 -9.01 -0.26 -1.56
CA PRO A 96 -9.01 -1.57 -0.91
C PRO A 96 -8.13 -2.59 -1.64
N SER A 97 -8.02 -2.52 -2.97
CA SER A 97 -7.09 -3.38 -3.73
C SER A 97 -5.63 -3.10 -3.36
N ALA A 98 -5.25 -1.83 -3.27
CA ALA A 98 -3.92 -1.41 -2.88
C ALA A 98 -3.60 -1.85 -1.45
N THR A 99 -4.47 -1.57 -0.49
CA THR A 99 -4.31 -2.02 0.91
C THR A 99 -4.17 -3.54 0.98
N ARG A 100 -4.98 -4.30 0.22
CA ARG A 100 -4.89 -5.76 0.18
C ARG A 100 -3.53 -6.23 -0.36
N ILE A 101 -2.97 -5.58 -1.38
CA ILE A 101 -1.64 -5.91 -1.90
C ILE A 101 -0.56 -5.59 -0.88
N MET A 102 -0.57 -4.39 -0.32
CA MET A 102 0.46 -3.94 0.64
C MET A 102 0.48 -4.81 1.90
N MET A 103 -0.69 -5.24 2.39
CA MET A 103 -0.80 -6.17 3.52
C MET A 103 -0.22 -7.55 3.22
N GLN A 104 -0.27 -8.03 1.97
CA GLN A 104 0.36 -9.30 1.58
C GLN A 104 1.88 -9.19 1.45
N VAL A 105 2.38 -8.03 1.02
CA VAL A 105 3.81 -7.80 0.80
C VAL A 105 4.55 -7.45 2.10
N SER A 106 4.08 -6.44 2.82
CA SER A 106 4.72 -5.94 4.03
C SER A 106 3.67 -5.41 5.01
N PRO A 107 3.09 -6.28 5.86
CA PRO A 107 2.01 -5.89 6.75
C PRO A 107 2.45 -4.86 7.81
N ALA A 108 3.65 -5.01 8.38
CA ALA A 108 4.15 -4.11 9.44
C ALA A 108 4.33 -2.67 8.93
N SER A 109 4.88 -2.50 7.72
CA SER A 109 5.01 -1.17 7.11
C SER A 109 3.66 -0.60 6.72
N THR A 110 2.75 -1.42 6.20
CA THR A 110 1.40 -1.01 5.81
C THR A 110 0.60 -0.50 7.01
N ILE A 111 0.68 -1.15 8.17
CA ILE A 111 0.04 -0.66 9.39
C ILE A 111 0.67 0.65 9.87
N LYS A 112 2.00 0.77 9.82
CA LYS A 112 2.70 2.03 10.15
C LYS A 112 2.23 3.18 9.24
N TYR A 113 2.15 2.93 7.94
CA TYR A 113 1.66 3.89 6.95
C TYR A 113 0.18 4.26 7.23
N ILE A 114 -0.70 3.27 7.41
CA ILE A 114 -2.12 3.53 7.66
C ILE A 114 -2.31 4.36 8.94
N VAL A 115 -1.65 4.00 10.03
CA VAL A 115 -1.80 4.70 11.32
C VAL A 115 -1.14 6.08 11.28
N GLY A 116 0.03 6.20 10.63
CA GLY A 116 0.82 7.43 10.61
C GLY A 116 0.41 8.45 9.54
N ASP A 117 -0.33 8.01 8.53
CA ASP A 117 -0.72 8.84 7.39
C ASP A 117 -2.24 8.82 7.19
N ARG A 118 -2.79 7.65 6.82
CA ARG A 118 -4.19 7.52 6.38
C ARG A 118 -5.23 7.75 7.45
N LEU A 119 -4.99 7.31 8.68
CA LEU A 119 -5.94 7.46 9.76
C LEU A 119 -6.14 8.93 10.11
N PHE A 120 -5.07 9.72 10.08
CA PHE A 120 -5.14 11.16 10.32
C PHE A 120 -5.86 11.90 9.18
N ILE A 121 -5.48 11.62 7.92
CA ILE A 121 -6.15 12.21 6.75
C ILE A 121 -7.65 11.87 6.78
N SER A 122 -8.00 10.60 7.05
CA SER A 122 -9.39 10.16 7.15
C SER A 122 -10.13 10.86 8.30
N ALA A 123 -9.53 11.02 9.47
CA ALA A 123 -10.14 11.74 10.58
C ALA A 123 -10.44 13.20 10.21
N ILE A 124 -9.52 13.90 9.55
CA ILE A 124 -9.75 15.27 9.07
C ILE A 124 -10.83 15.31 7.99
N MET A 125 -10.81 14.39 7.02
CA MET A 125 -11.80 14.36 5.94
C MET A 125 -13.23 14.12 6.46
N ASN A 126 -13.39 13.27 7.48
CA ASN A 126 -14.70 12.90 8.01
C ASN A 126 -15.21 13.84 9.11
N MET A 127 -14.33 14.39 9.93
CA MET A 127 -14.70 15.16 11.14
C MET A 127 -14.21 16.62 11.11
N GLY A 128 -13.39 16.99 10.13
CA GLY A 128 -12.79 18.31 10.01
C GLY A 128 -13.63 19.28 9.20
N THR A 129 -13.53 20.57 9.54
CA THR A 129 -14.00 21.69 8.71
C THR A 129 -12.97 22.09 7.64
N LYS A 130 -13.37 22.90 6.64
CA LYS A 130 -12.49 23.44 5.57
C LYS A 130 -11.15 24.01 6.05
N ARG A 131 -11.09 24.62 7.24
CA ARG A 131 -9.86 25.18 7.83
C ARG A 131 -8.75 24.15 8.07
N HIS A 132 -9.10 22.87 8.18
CA HIS A 132 -8.16 21.78 8.46
C HIS A 132 -7.57 21.17 7.18
N MET A 133 -8.09 21.51 5.99
CA MET A 133 -7.58 20.98 4.72
C MET A 133 -6.10 21.31 4.49
N LYS A 134 -5.62 22.44 5.03
CA LYS A 134 -4.19 22.79 5.00
C LYS A 134 -3.29 21.69 5.59
N PHE A 135 -3.75 20.98 6.63
CA PHE A 135 -2.98 19.91 7.25
C PHE A 135 -2.94 18.65 6.38
N ILE A 136 -3.95 18.41 5.55
CA ILE A 136 -3.89 17.33 4.57
C ILE A 136 -2.84 17.65 3.51
N ASN A 137 -2.83 18.89 3.00
CA ASN A 137 -1.82 19.31 2.04
C ASN A 137 -0.41 19.29 2.64
N ASP A 138 -0.22 19.79 3.86
CA ASP A 138 1.07 19.74 4.55
C ASP A 138 1.54 18.29 4.82
N MET A 139 0.61 17.33 4.97
CA MET A 139 0.95 15.91 5.02
C MET A 139 1.28 15.34 3.65
N GLU A 140 0.52 15.61 2.59
CA GLU A 140 0.88 15.10 1.26
C GLU A 140 2.25 15.66 0.81
N GLU A 141 2.56 16.91 1.16
CA GLU A 141 3.85 17.57 0.88
C GLU A 141 5.00 17.14 1.80
N GLY A 142 4.78 16.24 2.76
CA GLY A 142 5.87 15.75 3.61
C GLY A 142 6.20 16.61 4.85
N LYS A 143 5.58 17.78 5.02
CA LYS A 143 5.94 18.76 6.07
C LYS A 143 5.59 18.33 7.49
N ILE A 144 4.56 17.50 7.63
CA ILE A 144 4.13 16.96 8.91
C ILE A 144 3.97 15.44 8.83
N TYR A 145 4.33 14.77 9.92
CA TYR A 145 4.16 13.32 10.10
C TYR A 145 3.34 13.08 11.37
N TYR A 146 2.25 12.29 11.25
CA TYR A 146 1.45 11.94 12.40
C TYR A 146 1.99 10.65 13.04
N GLN A 147 2.33 10.72 14.31
CA GLN A 147 2.61 9.53 15.11
C GLN A 147 1.78 9.60 16.38
N LYS A 148 0.91 8.61 16.60
CA LYS A 148 0.11 8.52 17.83
C LYS A 148 1.03 8.20 19.00
N ALA A 149 1.45 9.22 19.74
CA ALA A 149 2.13 9.06 21.02
C ALA A 149 1.11 8.67 22.10
N ASN A 150 1.06 7.39 22.45
CA ASN A 150 0.25 6.94 23.59
C ASN A 150 1.05 7.06 24.89
N LYS A 151 0.89 8.20 25.58
CA LYS A 151 0.53 8.31 27.01
C LYS A 151 0.48 9.81 27.35
N LYS A 152 -0.75 10.32 27.46
CA LYS A 152 -1.16 11.74 27.60
C LYS A 152 -1.22 12.48 26.27
N PHE A 153 -2.37 13.11 26.05
CA PHE A 153 -2.72 13.92 24.89
C PHE A 153 -1.71 15.03 24.67
N THR A 154 -0.73 14.80 23.79
CA THR A 154 0.13 15.86 23.26
C THR A 154 0.32 15.61 21.77
N TYR A 155 -0.26 16.49 20.95
CA TYR A 155 -0.03 16.54 19.52
C TYR A 155 1.39 17.09 19.29
N MET A 156 2.33 16.24 18.87
CA MET A 156 3.62 16.68 18.35
C MET A 156 3.63 16.47 16.84
N ALA A 157 3.46 17.56 16.10
CA ALA A 157 3.89 17.62 14.71
C ALA A 157 5.43 17.68 14.72
N LEU A 158 6.08 16.56 14.38
CA LEU A 158 7.50 16.58 14.05
C LEU A 158 7.61 17.18 12.64
N ILE A 159 8.04 18.43 12.59
CA ILE A 159 8.54 19.07 11.37
C ILE A 159 9.92 18.47 11.11
N VAL A 160 10.06 17.74 10.02
CA VAL A 160 11.38 17.30 9.54
C VAL A 160 12.04 18.52 8.89
N THR A 161 13.01 19.11 9.59
CA THR A 161 13.94 20.12 9.04
C THR A 161 15.07 19.46 8.27
#